data_AF-A0A6V7JBX1-F1
#
_entry.id   AF-A0A6V7JBX1-F1
#
_cell.length_a   1.000
_cell.length_b   1.000
_cell.length_c   1.000
_cell.angle_alpha   90.00
_cell.angle_beta   90.00
_cell.angle_gamma   90.00
#
_symmetry.space_group_name_H-M   'P 1'
#
loop_
_entity.id
_entity.type
_entity.pdbx_description
1 polymer ?
#
loop_
_entity_poly.entity_id
_entity_poly.type
_entity_poly.pdbx_seq_one_letter_code
_entity_poly.pdbx_strand_id
1 'polypeptide(L)'
;DPRPGAPKGPKGVYRVPKAYERSFRWKLSQFRFLCQTNALPNHIKISVSRQTLFEDSYHQIMNAEAFALRRRLYIIFKGEEGLDYGGVSREWFFLVSHEVLNPMYCLFEYANKSNYSLQINPASYVNPDHLQYFKFIGRFIAM
;
A
#
# COMPACT_ATOMS: atom_id res chain seq x y z
N ASP A 1 24.76 -17.87 9.83
CA ASP A 1 24.28 -19.23 9.52
C ASP A 1 24.71 -19.62 8.10
N PRO A 2 25.80 -20.40 7.92
CA PRO A 2 26.28 -20.84 6.62
C PRO A 2 25.56 -22.15 6.27
N ARG A 3 24.42 -22.07 5.58
CA ARG A 3 23.68 -23.28 5.23
C ARG A 3 24.35 -24.03 4.07
N PRO A 4 24.62 -25.34 4.21
CA PRO A 4 25.29 -26.16 3.21
C PRO A 4 24.36 -26.42 2.02
N GLY A 5 24.93 -26.39 0.81
CA GLY A 5 24.25 -26.88 -0.40
C GLY A 5 23.50 -25.81 -1.20
N ALA A 6 24.18 -24.75 -1.65
CA ALA A 6 23.66 -23.99 -2.78
C ALA A 6 23.65 -24.91 -4.03
N PRO A 7 22.49 -25.13 -4.69
CA PRO A 7 22.43 -26.01 -5.85
C PRO A 7 23.36 -25.46 -6.95
N LYS A 8 24.27 -26.32 -7.45
CA LYS A 8 25.14 -26.05 -8.60
C LYS A 8 24.27 -25.96 -9.86
N GLY A 9 23.67 -24.80 -10.09
CA GLY A 9 22.92 -24.48 -11.30
C GLY A 9 23.52 -23.26 -12.01
N PRO A 10 23.08 -22.95 -13.24
CA PRO A 10 23.50 -21.75 -13.93
C PRO A 10 23.25 -20.53 -13.04
N LYS A 11 24.26 -19.67 -12.91
CA LYS A 11 24.13 -18.41 -12.17
C LYS A 11 23.26 -17.44 -12.99
N GLY A 12 22.39 -16.73 -12.31
CA GLY A 12 21.60 -15.67 -12.92
C GLY A 12 22.32 -14.33 -12.91
N VAL A 13 21.58 -13.26 -13.19
CA VAL A 13 22.13 -11.90 -13.41
C VAL A 13 22.85 -11.37 -12.17
N TYR A 14 22.40 -11.79 -10.98
CA TYR A 14 22.94 -11.37 -9.69
C TYR A 14 23.99 -12.36 -9.15
N ARG A 15 24.52 -13.23 -10.01
CA ARG A 15 25.58 -14.22 -9.70
C ARG A 15 25.21 -15.25 -8.61
N VAL A 16 23.94 -15.34 -8.24
CA VAL A 16 23.37 -16.41 -7.40
C VAL A 16 22.72 -17.47 -8.28
N PRO A 17 22.44 -18.70 -7.79
CA PRO A 17 21.78 -19.72 -8.60
C PRO A 17 20.47 -19.22 -9.22
N LYS A 18 20.23 -19.45 -10.52
CA LYS A 18 19.04 -18.96 -11.23
C LYS A 18 17.71 -19.43 -10.61
N ALA A 19 17.70 -20.62 -10.01
CA ALA A 19 16.55 -21.12 -9.25
C ALA A 19 16.27 -20.27 -8.00
N TYR A 20 17.32 -19.78 -7.34
CA TYR A 20 17.20 -18.88 -6.19
C TYR A 20 16.68 -17.50 -6.61
N GLU A 21 17.14 -16.94 -7.73
CA GLU A 21 16.61 -15.67 -8.28
C GLU A 21 15.12 -15.76 -8.65
N ARG A 22 14.67 -16.94 -9.11
CA ARG A 22 13.26 -17.18 -9.42
C ARG A 22 12.39 -17.40 -8.19
N SER A 23 12.99 -17.63 -7.01
CA SER A 23 12.25 -17.86 -5.78
C SER A 23 11.51 -16.61 -5.32
N PHE A 24 10.28 -16.79 -4.83
CA PHE A 24 9.49 -15.70 -4.25
C PHE A 24 10.25 -15.01 -3.10
N ARG A 25 10.93 -15.81 -2.26
CA ARG A 25 11.74 -15.29 -1.14
C ARG A 25 12.82 -14.31 -1.61
N TRP A 26 13.52 -14.61 -2.71
CA TRP A 26 14.54 -13.71 -3.23
C TRP A 26 13.92 -12.44 -3.80
N LYS A 27 12.86 -12.54 -4.62
CA LYS A 27 12.15 -11.38 -5.17
C LYS A 27 11.62 -10.45 -4.07
N LEU A 28 11.02 -11.02 -3.03
CA LEU A 28 10.54 -10.27 -1.87
C LEU A 28 11.69 -9.59 -1.12
N SER A 29 12.83 -10.28 -0.95
CA SER A 29 14.01 -9.69 -0.32
C SER A 29 14.57 -8.51 -1.13
N GLN A 30 14.61 -8.62 -2.46
CA GLN A 30 15.07 -7.55 -3.33
C GLN A 30 14.11 -6.35 -3.30
N PHE A 31 12.80 -6.59 -3.37
CA PHE A 31 11.81 -5.53 -3.24
C PHE A 31 11.95 -4.77 -1.92
N ARG A 32 12.04 -5.48 -0.78
CA ARG A 32 12.25 -4.87 0.53
C ARG A 32 13.55 -4.07 0.61
N PHE A 33 14.63 -4.59 0.04
CA PHE A 33 15.91 -3.87 -0.02
C PHE A 33 15.79 -2.57 -0.81
N LEU A 34 15.12 -2.58 -1.97
CA LEU A 34 14.88 -1.37 -2.76
C LEU A 34 14.02 -0.35 -2.01
N CYS A 35 12.97 -0.78 -1.30
CA CYS A 35 12.17 0.13 -0.49
C CYS A 35 12.98 0.75 0.66
N GLN A 36 13.80 -0.05 1.35
CA GLN A 36 14.64 0.43 2.46
C GLN A 36 15.74 1.38 2.01
N THR A 37 16.40 1.09 0.89
CA THR A 37 17.47 1.94 0.35
C THR A 37 16.96 3.28 -0.21
N ASN A 38 15.70 3.33 -0.64
CA ASN A 38 15.03 4.56 -1.09
C ASN A 38 14.16 5.19 0.01
N ALA A 39 14.20 4.68 1.24
CA ALA A 39 13.45 5.25 2.35
C ALA A 39 14.02 6.62 2.71
N LEU A 40 13.14 7.57 3.01
CA LEU A 40 13.55 8.91 3.41
C LEU A 40 13.61 9.01 4.94
N PRO A 41 14.51 9.83 5.49
CA PRO A 41 14.56 10.08 6.93
C PRO A 41 13.28 10.79 7.41
N ASN A 42 13.13 10.83 8.74
CA ASN A 42 11.94 11.33 9.44
C ASN A 42 10.69 10.48 9.21
N HIS A 43 9.55 11.02 9.64
CA HIS A 43 8.25 10.38 9.56
C HIS A 43 7.23 11.34 8.96
N ILE A 44 6.13 10.79 8.46
CA ILE A 44 4.93 11.54 8.08
C ILE A 44 3.80 11.17 9.03
N LYS A 45 3.12 12.17 9.57
CA LYS A 45 1.95 11.97 10.43
C LYS A 45 0.68 12.12 9.60
N ILE A 46 -0.22 11.16 9.70
CA ILE A 46 -1.57 11.23 9.13
C ILE A 46 -2.55 11.15 10.29
N SER A 47 -3.33 12.21 10.51
CA SER A 47 -4.30 12.29 11.60
C SER A 47 -5.73 12.17 11.07
N VAL A 48 -6.41 11.10 11.44
CA VAL A 48 -7.73 10.73 10.90
C VAL A 48 -8.76 10.57 12.01
N SER A 49 -10.02 10.86 11.72
CA SER A 49 -11.16 10.45 12.56
C SER A 49 -11.76 9.15 12.03
N ARG A 50 -12.35 8.32 12.90
CA ARG A 50 -13.05 7.10 12.45
C ARG A 50 -14.26 7.40 11.56
N GLN A 51 -14.94 8.52 11.79
CA GLN A 51 -16.16 8.91 11.06
C GLN A 51 -15.85 9.49 9.67
N THR A 52 -14.68 10.07 9.48
CA THR A 52 -14.25 10.73 8.23
C THR A 52 -12.96 10.12 7.69
N LEU A 53 -12.76 8.82 7.96
CA LEU A 53 -11.51 8.12 7.71
C LEU A 53 -11.01 8.29 6.26
N PHE A 54 -11.90 8.08 5.29
CA PHE A 54 -11.58 8.13 3.88
C PHE A 54 -11.18 9.54 3.44
N GLU A 55 -12.00 10.54 3.76
CA GLU A 55 -11.77 11.94 3.40
C GLU A 55 -10.52 12.53 4.09
N ASP A 56 -10.34 12.29 5.39
CA ASP A 56 -9.15 12.73 6.12
C ASP A 56 -7.87 12.12 5.52
N SER A 57 -7.93 10.85 5.11
CA SER A 57 -6.81 10.15 4.46
C SER A 57 -6.56 10.69 3.06
N TYR A 58 -7.62 10.90 2.28
CA TYR A 58 -7.57 11.46 0.93
C TYR A 58 -6.86 12.81 0.94
N HIS A 59 -7.33 13.76 1.75
CA HIS A 59 -6.76 15.10 1.79
C HIS A 59 -5.28 15.09 2.21
N GLN A 60 -4.92 14.33 3.24
CA GLN A 60 -3.53 14.31 3.72
C GLN A 60 -2.57 13.63 2.74
N ILE A 61 -2.97 12.52 2.11
CA ILE A 61 -2.12 11.79 1.15
C ILE A 61 -1.99 12.57 -0.16
N MET A 62 -3.05 13.26 -0.59
CA MET A 62 -3.03 14.05 -1.82
C MET A 62 -2.26 15.36 -1.66
N ASN A 63 -2.30 15.97 -0.47
CA ASN A 63 -1.52 17.17 -0.16
C ASN A 63 -0.04 16.87 0.10
N ALA A 64 0.31 15.61 0.43
CA ALA A 64 1.70 15.20 0.57
C ALA A 64 2.41 15.07 -0.78
N GLU A 65 3.69 15.42 -0.82
CA GLU A 65 4.55 15.09 -1.95
C GLU A 65 4.72 13.57 -2.04
N ALA A 66 4.68 13.02 -3.26
CA ALA A 66 4.65 11.57 -3.46
C ALA A 66 5.88 10.85 -2.86
N PHE A 67 7.05 11.48 -2.87
CA PHE A 67 8.25 10.90 -2.26
C PHE A 67 8.20 10.95 -0.72
N ALA A 68 7.51 11.92 -0.13
CA ALA A 68 7.40 12.06 1.33
C ALA A 68 6.62 10.88 1.95
N LEU A 69 5.76 10.22 1.18
CA LEU A 69 5.04 9.00 1.56
C LEU A 69 5.98 7.79 1.76
N ARG A 70 7.25 7.86 1.32
CA ARG A 70 8.29 6.85 1.58
C ARG A 70 8.96 7.01 2.94
N ARG A 71 8.62 8.05 3.70
CA ARG A 71 9.04 8.20 5.10
C ARG A 71 8.28 7.22 5.98
N ARG A 72 8.77 7.01 7.20
CA ARG A 72 8.05 6.18 8.17
C ARG A 72 6.65 6.75 8.45
N LEU A 73 5.61 5.94 8.30
CA LEU A 73 4.22 6.34 8.49
C LEU A 73 3.83 6.32 9.98
N TYR A 74 3.20 7.41 10.44
CA TYR A 74 2.64 7.54 11.79
C TYR A 74 1.16 7.88 11.65
N ILE A 75 0.29 6.90 11.88
CA ILE A 75 -1.15 7.11 11.89
C ILE A 75 -1.60 7.51 13.30
N ILE A 76 -2.47 8.53 13.37
CA ILE A 76 -3.07 9.02 14.61
C ILE A 76 -4.59 9.04 14.45
N PHE A 77 -5.29 8.18 15.18
CA PHE A 77 -6.74 8.31 15.33
C PHE A 77 -7.04 9.41 16.34
N LYS A 78 -7.76 10.45 15.91
CA LYS A 78 -8.09 11.63 16.74
C LYS A 78 -8.90 11.19 17.96
N GLY A 79 -8.43 11.56 19.16
CA GLY A 79 -9.09 11.22 20.42
C GLY A 79 -8.79 9.82 20.96
N GLU A 80 -7.87 9.08 20.35
CA GLU A 80 -7.47 7.73 20.78
C GLU A 80 -5.98 7.68 21.13
N GLU A 81 -5.64 7.02 22.25
CA GLU A 81 -4.26 6.76 22.61
C GLU A 81 -3.71 5.54 21.85
N GLY A 82 -2.89 5.79 20.84
CA GLY A 82 -2.18 4.75 20.10
C GLY A 82 -0.94 4.26 20.86
N LEU A 83 -1.09 3.17 21.63
CA LEU A 83 0.04 2.55 22.37
C LEU A 83 1.05 1.85 21.45
N ASP A 84 0.59 1.27 20.32
CA ASP A 84 1.43 0.63 19.30
C ASP A 84 1.19 1.25 17.92
N TYR A 85 2.15 2.06 17.45
CA TYR A 85 2.13 2.68 16.12
C TYR A 85 2.01 1.65 14.98
N GLY A 86 2.53 0.43 15.16
CA GLY A 86 2.48 -0.63 14.15
C GLY A 86 1.08 -1.24 14.02
N GLY A 87 0.40 -1.50 15.13
CA GLY A 87 -0.99 -1.96 15.17
C GLY A 87 -1.95 -0.94 14.55
N VAL A 88 -1.82 0.33 14.95
CA VAL A 88 -2.66 1.43 14.46
C VAL A 88 -2.52 1.61 12.95
N SER A 89 -1.29 1.53 12.41
CA SER A 89 -1.07 1.64 10.96
C SER A 89 -1.71 0.48 10.20
N ARG A 90 -1.61 -0.75 10.72
CA ARG A 90 -2.25 -1.94 10.11
C ARG A 90 -3.77 -1.81 10.08
N GLU A 91 -4.38 -1.33 11.17
CA GLU A 91 -5.81 -1.08 11.24
C GLU A 91 -6.24 -0.03 10.20
N TRP A 92 -5.50 1.08 10.10
CA TRP A 92 -5.81 2.13 9.12
C TRP A 92 -5.77 1.63 7.68
N PHE A 93 -4.73 0.87 7.28
CA PHE A 93 -4.68 0.26 5.95
C PHE A 93 -5.88 -0.67 5.71
N PHE A 94 -6.27 -1.45 6.72
CA PHE A 94 -7.43 -2.33 6.63
C PHE A 94 -8.73 -1.54 6.42
N LEU A 95 -8.99 -0.53 7.24
CA LEU A 95 -10.22 0.26 7.19
C LEU A 95 -10.32 1.08 5.89
N VAL A 96 -9.25 1.78 5.50
CA VAL A 96 -9.23 2.55 4.24
C VAL A 96 -9.43 1.63 3.05
N SER A 97 -8.85 0.41 3.06
CA SER A 97 -9.04 -0.54 1.96
C SER A 97 -10.51 -0.95 1.76
N HIS A 98 -11.32 -0.96 2.82
CA HIS A 98 -12.76 -1.21 2.72
C HIS A 98 -13.52 0.03 2.22
N GLU A 99 -13.16 1.22 2.70
CA GLU A 99 -13.78 2.47 2.24
C GLU A 99 -13.54 2.77 0.76
N VAL A 100 -12.36 2.42 0.23
CA VAL A 100 -12.03 2.51 -1.21
C VAL A 100 -13.02 1.72 -2.08
N LEU A 101 -13.62 0.66 -1.51
CA LEU A 101 -14.57 -0.22 -2.19
C LEU A 101 -16.04 0.15 -1.93
N ASN A 102 -16.29 1.25 -1.22
CA ASN A 102 -17.64 1.72 -0.95
C ASN A 102 -18.34 2.09 -2.28
N PRO A 103 -19.47 1.43 -2.63
CA PRO A 103 -20.17 1.69 -3.89
C PRO A 103 -20.63 3.13 -4.06
N MET A 104 -20.75 3.90 -2.98
CA MET A 104 -21.14 5.32 -3.01
C MET A 104 -20.15 6.19 -3.78
N TYR A 105 -18.86 5.82 -3.85
CA TYR A 105 -17.87 6.57 -4.64
C TYR A 105 -17.87 6.21 -6.13
N CYS A 106 -18.62 5.18 -6.53
CA CYS A 106 -18.74 4.68 -7.91
C CYS A 106 -17.41 4.30 -8.59
N LEU A 107 -16.38 3.94 -7.82
CA LEU A 107 -15.02 3.71 -8.35
C LEU A 107 -14.81 2.29 -8.89
N PHE A 108 -15.30 1.28 -8.16
CA PHE A 108 -15.14 -0.13 -8.49
C PHE A 108 -16.49 -0.84 -8.56
N GLU A 109 -16.52 -1.93 -9.31
CA GLU A 109 -17.65 -2.87 -9.38
C GLU A 109 -17.15 -4.32 -9.28
N TYR A 110 -18.04 -5.24 -8.92
CA TYR A 110 -17.72 -6.65 -8.90
C TYR A 110 -17.62 -7.19 -10.33
N ALA A 111 -16.50 -7.83 -10.67
CA ALA A 111 -16.24 -8.35 -12.01
C ALA A 111 -17.12 -9.58 -12.36
N ASN A 112 -17.66 -10.25 -11.33
CA ASN A 112 -18.57 -11.37 -11.48
C ASN A 112 -19.61 -11.35 -10.35
N LYS A 113 -20.53 -12.33 -10.32
CA LYS A 113 -21.53 -12.47 -9.23
C LYS A 113 -20.92 -12.87 -7.88
N SER A 114 -19.60 -12.99 -7.78
CA SER A 114 -18.88 -13.31 -6.54
C SER A 114 -18.14 -12.09 -6.02
N ASN A 115 -18.11 -11.92 -4.70
CA ASN A 115 -17.56 -10.71 -4.08
C ASN A 115 -16.02 -10.71 -3.97
N TYR A 116 -15.32 -11.56 -4.72
CA TYR A 116 -13.87 -11.77 -4.60
C TYR A 116 -13.04 -11.10 -5.69
N SER A 117 -13.68 -10.58 -6.74
CA SER A 117 -12.99 -9.94 -7.87
C SER A 117 -13.62 -8.60 -8.17
N LEU A 118 -12.80 -7.54 -8.14
CA LEU A 118 -13.20 -6.16 -8.36
C LEU A 118 -12.51 -5.63 -9.60
N GLN A 119 -13.23 -4.81 -10.36
CA GLN A 119 -12.71 -4.10 -11.52
C GLN A 119 -13.08 -2.61 -11.42
N ILE A 120 -12.32 -1.77 -12.12
CA ILE A 120 -12.67 -0.35 -12.24
C ILE A 120 -14.04 -0.26 -12.89
N ASN A 121 -14.95 0.52 -12.30
CA ASN A 121 -16.26 0.77 -12.86
C ASN A 121 -16.10 1.64 -14.13
N PRO A 122 -16.48 1.16 -15.32
CA PRO A 122 -16.45 1.95 -16.55
C PRO A 122 -17.31 3.23 -16.45
N ALA A 123 -18.35 3.21 -15.61
CA ALA A 123 -19.22 4.34 -15.32
C ALA A 123 -18.72 5.25 -14.17
N SER A 124 -17.47 5.09 -13.71
CA SER A 124 -16.91 5.91 -12.62
C SER A 124 -16.90 7.41 -12.91
N TYR A 125 -16.96 7.83 -14.18
CA TYR A 125 -17.06 9.23 -14.59
C TYR A 125 -18.31 9.95 -14.05
N VAL A 126 -19.31 9.22 -13.56
CA VAL A 126 -20.47 9.81 -12.85
C VAL A 126 -20.01 10.58 -11.60
N ASN A 127 -18.90 10.15 -10.98
CA ASN A 127 -18.20 10.93 -9.99
C ASN A 127 -17.19 11.86 -10.69
N PRO A 128 -17.37 13.20 -10.65
CA PRO A 128 -16.47 14.13 -11.34
C PRO A 128 -15.02 14.07 -10.83
N ASP A 129 -14.81 13.64 -9.59
CA ASP A 129 -13.49 13.56 -8.96
C ASP A 129 -12.85 12.17 -9.07
N HIS A 130 -13.44 11.22 -9.82
CA HIS A 130 -13.00 9.82 -9.87
C HIS A 130 -11.51 9.65 -10.20
N LEU A 131 -10.93 10.48 -11.08
CA LEU A 131 -9.50 10.42 -11.40
C LEU A 131 -8.60 10.80 -10.21
N GLN A 132 -9.02 11.76 -9.39
CA GLN A 132 -8.27 12.12 -8.18
C GLN A 132 -8.37 11.01 -7.14
N TYR A 133 -9.54 10.38 -7.00
CA TYR A 133 -9.69 9.21 -6.15
C TYR A 133 -8.83 8.03 -6.63
N PHE A 134 -8.78 7.72 -7.93
CA PHE A 134 -7.88 6.69 -8.45
C PHE A 134 -6.41 7.02 -8.21
N LYS A 135 -6.01 8.29 -8.35
CA LYS A 135 -4.65 8.75 -8.01
C LYS A 135 -4.34 8.57 -6.52
N PHE A 136 -5.29 8.90 -5.65
CA PHE A 136 -5.19 8.65 -4.21
C PHE A 136 -5.03 7.16 -3.91
N ILE A 137 -5.88 6.30 -4.48
CA ILE A 137 -5.83 4.85 -4.32
C ILE A 137 -4.48 4.29 -4.80
N GLY A 138 -3.99 4.77 -5.93
CA GLY A 138 -2.66 4.40 -6.44
C GLY A 138 -1.53 4.76 -5.48
N ARG A 139 -1.60 5.94 -4.84
CA ARG A 139 -0.65 6.33 -3.78
C ARG A 139 -0.80 5.44 -2.54
N PHE A 140 -2.02 5.18 -2.11
CA PHE A 140 -2.34 4.35 -0.95
C PHE A 140 -1.82 2.90 -1.10
N ILE A 141 -2.02 2.28 -2.27
CA ILE A 141 -1.52 0.91 -2.54
C ILE A 141 0.02 0.86 -2.60
N ALA A 142 0.67 1.95 -3.00
CA ALA A 142 2.12 2.03 -3.12
C ALA A 142 2.86 2.29 -1.80
N MET A 143 2.15 2.77 -0.76
CA MET A 143 2.67 3.04 0.59
C MET A 143 2.96 1.76 1.36
#